data_AF-A0A327YLI4-F1
#
_entry.id   AF-A0A327YLI4-F1
#
_cell.length_a   1.000
_cell.length_b   1.000
_cell.length_c   1.000
_cell.angle_alpha   90.00
_cell.angle_beta   90.00
_cell.angle_gamma   90.00
#
_symmetry.space_group_name_H-M   'P 1'
#
loop_
_entity.id
_entity.type
_entity.pdbx_description
1 polymer ?
#
loop_
_entity_poly.entity_id
_entity_poly.type
_entity_poly.pdbx_seq_one_letter_code
_entity_poly.pdbx_strand_id
1 'polypeptide(L)'
;MSWRKFFIGVGVGFAAAYILNASLDKKMISSEKALALAKNAFKQSGPIVGSWIQTNPEKYEKDHFVYDVYKGGISRETEQYEFIIDAYTGKILETRKL
;
A
#
# COMPACT_ATOMS: atom_id res chain seq x y z
N MET A 1 26.63 -26.29 29.84
CA MET A 1 26.19 -24.98 29.30
C MET A 1 24.98 -25.21 28.39
N SER A 2 23.79 -24.69 28.74
CA SER A 2 22.48 -25.07 28.17
C SER A 2 22.09 -24.29 26.90
N TRP A 3 23.03 -24.17 25.94
CA TRP A 3 22.85 -23.40 24.70
C TRP A 3 21.65 -23.85 23.84
N ARG A 4 21.23 -25.11 23.98
CA ARG A 4 20.09 -25.71 23.25
C ARG A 4 18.74 -25.09 23.63
N LYS A 5 18.56 -24.59 24.87
CA LYS A 5 17.30 -23.95 25.30
C LYS A 5 17.14 -22.54 24.73
N PHE A 6 18.26 -21.87 24.43
CA PHE A 6 18.26 -20.52 23.85
C PHE A 6 17.77 -20.53 22.38
N PHE A 7 18.25 -21.48 21.55
CA PHE A 7 17.83 -21.60 20.16
C PHE A 7 16.35 -21.98 19.99
N ILE A 8 15.81 -22.79 20.91
CA ILE A 8 14.38 -23.15 20.90
C ILE A 8 13.51 -21.93 21.22
N GLY A 9 13.92 -21.09 22.18
CA GLY A 9 13.23 -19.83 22.50
C GLY A 9 13.24 -18.83 21.34
N VAL A 10 14.38 -18.68 20.66
CA VAL A 10 14.50 -17.79 19.48
C VAL A 10 13.66 -18.29 18.30
N GLY A 11 13.63 -19.61 18.05
CA GLY A 11 12.85 -20.20 16.96
C GLY A 11 11.34 -20.03 17.12
N VAL A 12 10.81 -20.22 18.33
CA VAL A 12 9.38 -20.03 18.63
C VAL A 12 8.98 -18.55 18.58
N GLY A 13 9.85 -17.65 19.03
CA GLY A 13 9.62 -16.21 18.95
C GLY A 13 9.51 -15.68 17.51
N PHE A 14 10.36 -16.18 16.61
CA PHE A 14 10.30 -15.82 15.19
C PHE A 14 9.03 -16.33 14.50
N ALA A 15 8.60 -17.56 14.77
CA ALA A 15 7.38 -18.11 14.21
C ALA A 15 6.13 -17.33 14.67
N ALA A 16 6.05 -16.98 15.95
CA ALA A 16 4.94 -16.19 16.48
C ALA A 16 4.90 -14.76 15.89
N ALA A 17 6.06 -14.11 15.73
CA ALA A 17 6.14 -12.78 15.11
C ALA A 17 5.71 -12.78 13.63
N TYR A 18 5.99 -13.88 12.90
CA TYR A 18 5.58 -14.01 11.50
C TYR A 18 4.06 -14.23 11.35
N ILE A 19 3.44 -14.97 12.29
CA ILE A 19 2.01 -15.28 12.24
C ILE A 19 1.14 -14.07 12.66
N LEU A 20 1.59 -13.23 13.59
CA LEU A 20 0.84 -12.06 14.04
C LEU A 20 0.56 -11.01 12.93
N ASN A 21 1.35 -11.00 11.86
CA ASN A 21 1.14 -10.08 10.73
C ASN A 21 -0.07 -10.46 9.85
N ALA A 22 -0.61 -11.68 9.99
CA ALA A 22 -1.69 -12.18 9.14
C ALA A 22 -3.11 -11.85 9.64
N SER A 23 -3.27 -11.44 10.89
CA SER A 23 -4.59 -11.29 11.55
C SER A 23 -4.87 -9.91 12.10
N LEU A 24 -4.33 -8.86 11.47
CA LEU A 24 -4.84 -7.52 11.68
C LEU A 24 -6.11 -7.39 10.85
N ASP A 25 -7.27 -7.18 11.50
CA ASP A 25 -8.48 -6.69 10.84
C ASP A 25 -8.09 -5.51 9.96
N LYS A 26 -8.00 -5.75 8.64
CA LYS A 26 -7.52 -4.75 7.70
C LYS A 26 -8.62 -3.68 7.60
N LYS A 27 -8.53 -2.67 8.44
CA LYS A 27 -9.32 -1.45 8.29
C LYS A 27 -8.79 -0.70 7.07
N MET A 28 -9.70 -0.18 6.25
CA MET A 28 -9.32 0.67 5.12
C MET A 28 -8.50 1.86 5.63
N ILE A 29 -7.44 2.18 4.90
CA ILE A 29 -6.68 3.41 5.12
C ILE A 29 -7.50 4.60 4.64
N SER A 30 -7.28 5.79 5.20
CA SER A 30 -7.94 7.00 4.69
C SER A 30 -7.43 7.38 3.31
N SER A 31 -8.22 8.12 2.54
CA SER A 31 -7.81 8.62 1.22
C SER A 31 -6.58 9.53 1.33
N GLU A 32 -6.44 10.32 2.40
CA GLU A 32 -5.25 11.15 2.62
C GLU A 32 -4.01 10.29 2.82
N LYS A 33 -4.12 9.20 3.59
CA LYS A 33 -3.02 8.25 3.78
C LYS A 33 -2.67 7.55 2.47
N ALA A 34 -3.67 7.15 1.68
CA ALA A 34 -3.47 6.56 0.36
C ALA A 34 -2.76 7.54 -0.60
N LEU A 35 -3.18 8.81 -0.62
CA LEU A 35 -2.54 9.86 -1.43
C LEU A 35 -1.09 10.11 -0.99
N ALA A 36 -0.82 10.12 0.31
CA ALA A 36 0.53 10.28 0.82
C ALA A 36 1.44 9.10 0.40
N LEU A 37 0.93 7.87 0.46
CA LEU A 37 1.65 6.68 -0.02
C LEU A 37 1.91 6.74 -1.52
N ALA A 38 0.90 7.13 -2.33
CA ALA A 38 1.08 7.32 -3.75
C ALA A 38 2.16 8.37 -4.03
N LYS A 39 2.07 9.57 -3.45
CA LYS A 39 3.10 10.61 -3.60
C LYS A 39 4.49 10.10 -3.27
N ASN A 40 4.65 9.32 -2.20
CA ASN A 40 5.95 8.76 -1.83
C ASN A 40 6.47 7.74 -2.86
N ALA A 41 5.60 6.94 -3.48
CA ALA A 41 6.00 6.05 -4.58
C ALA A 41 6.44 6.84 -5.83
N PHE A 42 5.73 7.92 -6.17
CA PHE A 42 6.04 8.75 -7.34
C PHE A 42 7.18 9.75 -7.13
N LYS A 43 7.56 10.08 -5.89
CA LYS A 43 8.70 10.96 -5.59
C LYS A 43 10.03 10.47 -6.17
N GLN A 44 10.17 9.15 -6.39
CA GLN A 44 11.39 8.60 -6.99
C GLN A 44 11.63 9.04 -8.44
N SER A 45 10.62 9.58 -9.12
CA SER A 45 10.72 9.98 -10.54
C SER A 45 10.51 11.48 -10.79
N GLY A 46 10.58 12.34 -9.75
CA GLY A 46 10.66 13.79 -9.91
C GLY A 46 9.72 14.62 -9.02
N PRO A 47 9.81 15.96 -9.08
CA PRO A 47 8.98 16.87 -8.29
C PRO A 47 7.50 16.76 -8.68
N ILE A 48 6.63 16.77 -7.67
CA ILE A 48 5.17 16.72 -7.81
C ILE A 48 4.63 18.15 -7.68
N VAL A 49 3.93 18.61 -8.72
CA VAL A 49 3.32 19.96 -8.76
C VAL A 49 1.89 19.94 -8.24
N GLY A 50 1.16 18.85 -8.48
CA GLY A 50 -0.25 18.74 -8.08
C GLY A 50 -0.65 17.29 -7.78
N SER A 51 -1.76 17.12 -7.07
CA SER A 51 -2.28 15.80 -6.75
C SER A 51 -3.75 15.84 -6.32
N TRP A 52 -4.50 14.80 -6.62
CA TRP A 52 -5.87 14.62 -6.17
C TRP A 52 -6.14 13.14 -5.85
N ILE A 53 -7.17 12.89 -5.04
CA ILE A 53 -7.66 11.54 -4.75
C ILE A 53 -9.17 11.57 -4.55
N GLN A 54 -9.86 10.57 -5.07
CA GLN A 54 -11.27 10.36 -4.81
C GLN A 54 -11.43 9.66 -3.46
N THR A 55 -12.16 10.30 -2.55
CA THR A 55 -12.32 9.81 -1.17
C THR A 55 -13.28 8.62 -1.05
N ASN A 56 -14.15 8.40 -2.04
CA ASN A 56 -15.06 7.27 -2.02
C ASN A 56 -14.36 6.04 -2.63
N PRO A 57 -14.13 4.95 -1.87
CA PRO A 57 -13.59 3.72 -2.42
C PRO A 57 -14.52 3.14 -3.49
N GLU A 58 -13.96 2.56 -4.53
CA GLU A 58 -14.69 1.87 -5.58
C GLU A 58 -14.24 0.41 -5.69
N LYS A 59 -15.14 -0.47 -6.12
CA LYS A 59 -14.79 -1.85 -6.47
C LYS A 59 -14.07 -1.84 -7.81
N TYR A 60 -12.90 -2.45 -7.87
CA TYR A 60 -12.08 -2.57 -9.05
C TYR A 60 -11.63 -4.01 -9.22
N GLU A 61 -11.95 -4.59 -10.37
CA GLU A 61 -11.62 -5.98 -10.69
C GLU A 61 -10.35 -6.04 -11.53
N LYS A 62 -9.37 -6.81 -11.06
CA LYS A 62 -8.11 -7.03 -11.75
C LYS A 62 -7.61 -8.44 -11.48
N ASP A 63 -7.16 -9.13 -12.52
CA ASP A 63 -6.61 -10.49 -12.43
C ASP A 63 -7.53 -11.49 -11.71
N HIS A 64 -8.86 -11.35 -11.87
CA HIS A 64 -9.92 -12.12 -11.19
C HIS A 64 -10.06 -11.86 -9.68
N PHE A 65 -9.47 -10.79 -9.16
CA PHE A 65 -9.65 -10.34 -7.79
C PHE A 65 -10.41 -9.00 -7.76
N VAL A 66 -11.31 -8.86 -6.80
CA VAL A 66 -12.05 -7.62 -6.55
C VAL A 66 -11.38 -6.87 -5.41
N TYR A 67 -10.93 -5.66 -5.69
CA TYR A 67 -10.28 -4.76 -4.75
C TYR A 67 -11.19 -3.59 -4.40
N ASP A 68 -11.15 -3.13 -3.16
CA ASP A 68 -11.59 -1.76 -2.84
C ASP A 68 -10.42 -0.82 -3.07
N VAL A 69 -10.62 0.17 -3.92
CA VAL A 69 -9.54 1.05 -4.38
C VAL A 69 -9.90 2.51 -4.25
N TYR A 70 -8.88 3.33 -4.06
CA TYR A 70 -8.96 4.76 -4.34
C TYR A 70 -8.38 5.05 -5.71
N LYS A 71 -9.02 5.96 -6.44
CA LYS A 71 -8.52 6.52 -7.69
C LYS A 71 -7.96 7.90 -7.42
N GLY A 72 -6.82 8.21 -7.99
CA GLY A 72 -6.21 9.51 -7.84
C GLY A 72 -5.27 9.83 -8.98
N GLY A 73 -4.70 11.02 -8.92
CA GLY A 73 -3.73 11.46 -9.90
C GLY A 73 -2.65 12.34 -9.30
N ILE A 74 -1.50 12.34 -9.97
CA ILE A 74 -0.35 13.17 -9.67
C ILE A 74 0.05 13.91 -10.94
N SER A 75 0.24 15.22 -10.81
CA SER A 75 0.70 16.09 -11.89
C SER A 75 2.12 16.54 -11.61
N ARG A 76 2.94 16.49 -12.65
CA ARG A 76 4.29 17.07 -12.74
C ARG A 76 4.25 18.21 -13.74
N GLU A 77 5.37 18.92 -13.88
CA GLU A 77 5.46 20.07 -14.80
C GLU A 77 5.08 19.72 -16.24
N THR A 78 5.40 18.51 -16.70
CA THR A 78 5.20 18.09 -18.10
C THR A 78 4.40 16.80 -18.26
N GLU A 79 4.01 16.15 -17.17
CA GLU A 79 3.39 14.83 -17.20
C GLU A 79 2.29 14.72 -16.15
N GLN A 80 1.21 14.03 -16.49
CA GLN A 80 0.17 13.69 -15.54
C GLN A 80 0.02 12.17 -15.48
N TYR A 81 -0.19 11.67 -14.27
CA TYR A 81 -0.38 10.25 -14.01
C TYR A 81 -1.66 10.05 -13.25
N GLU A 82 -2.42 9.02 -13.63
CA GLU A 82 -3.48 8.44 -12.82
C GLU A 82 -2.97 7.17 -12.15
N PHE A 83 -3.43 6.93 -10.94
CA PHE A 83 -3.12 5.73 -10.20
C PHE A 83 -4.35 5.15 -9.54
N ILE A 84 -4.36 3.82 -9.43
CA ILE A 84 -5.33 3.04 -8.68
C ILE A 84 -4.57 2.42 -7.51
N ILE A 85 -5.02 2.69 -6.28
CA ILE A 85 -4.35 2.24 -5.05
C ILE A 85 -5.33 1.45 -4.18
N ASP A 86 -4.88 0.30 -3.67
CA ASP A 86 -5.65 -0.56 -2.79
C ASP A 86 -5.96 0.13 -1.45
N ALA A 87 -7.23 0.17 -1.07
CA ALA A 87 -7.74 0.89 0.09
C ALA A 87 -7.39 0.21 1.43
N TYR A 88 -6.86 -1.01 1.43
CA TYR A 88 -6.47 -1.73 2.65
C TYR A 88 -4.96 -1.72 2.88
N THR A 89 -4.19 -1.85 1.80
CA THR A 89 -2.74 -2.04 1.84
C THR A 89 -1.97 -0.79 1.42
N GLY A 90 -2.61 0.13 0.69
CA GLY A 90 -1.92 1.26 0.08
C GLY A 90 -0.97 0.87 -1.04
N LYS A 91 -1.12 -0.33 -1.61
CA LYS A 91 -0.34 -0.79 -2.76
C LYS A 91 -0.92 -0.20 -4.04
N ILE A 92 -0.08 0.37 -4.89
CA ILE A 92 -0.49 0.82 -6.23
C ILE A 92 -0.73 -0.40 -7.10
N LEU A 93 -1.95 -0.54 -7.61
CA LEU A 93 -2.40 -1.64 -8.46
C LEU A 93 -2.18 -1.33 -9.94
N GLU A 94 -2.39 -0.07 -10.35
CA GLU A 94 -2.20 0.39 -11.71
C GLU A 94 -1.73 1.85 -11.71
N THR A 95 -0.89 2.18 -12.68
CA THR A 95 -0.53 3.54 -13.03
C THR A 95 -0.71 3.74 -14.53
N ARG A 96 -1.20 4.91 -14.91
CA ARG A 96 -1.42 5.30 -16.31
C ARG A 96 -0.90 6.70 -16.51
N LYS A 97 -0.11 6.91 -17.55
CA LYS A 97 0.28 8.25 -17.98
C LYS A 97 -0.83 8.83 -18.86
N LEU A 98 -1.18 10.09 -18.61
CA LEU A 98 -2.11 10.89 -19.41
C LEU A 98 -1.34 11.69 -20.47
#